data_AF-A0A1Q3AGS0-F1
#
_entry.id   AF-A0A1Q3AGS0-F1
#
_cell.length_a   1.000
_cell.length_b   1.000
_cell.length_c   1.000
_cell.angle_alpha   90.00
_cell.angle_beta   90.00
_cell.angle_gamma   90.00
#
_symmetry.space_group_name_H-M   'P 1'
#
loop_
_entity.id
_entity.type
_entity.pdbx_description
1 polymer ?
#
loop_
_entity_poly.entity_id
_entity_poly.type
_entity_poly.pdbx_seq_one_letter_code
_entity_poly.pdbx_strand_id
1 'polypeptide(L)'
;MKVSLARPTAISIAGTLLTVLLLGRLLLNAPTISRQLNYFFTSLASASLFKPYVPNFRNVPNVEYYDLRNYQGDPDGWQRDNRILFLVPLRDAAEHLPRFFNHMDKMTYPHNLIDFSFLVSDSSDDTMGALLSHLEKAQSNKDKSRRFGNIEIYEKDFGQAIGQSFSDRHGFDAQGPRRKLMARARNWLGTVALKAYHSWVYWRDVDVELCPPSIMEDLMHHDRDVIVPNVWRPLPEWLGNIQPYDLNSWKESEVGVQLADSIMDDDAVIVEGYPDYSTWRTHLAYMRDPNGNPEDELELDGIGGVSILSKGKVFRTGSHFPAFSFEKHAETEAFGKLSRRMGYNVVGLPHYVIWHIYEPSTEDLKHMAWMAEEERRRVEEDRLREFYDRIWDTGFQDVRDDWRDERLAIFKNIDHTKAHGHEIFVDWSDGSEQKEQSSQQQQQQSQKQLMQEGQQQQQKLQLQQQQNQLAQDPLQPAQQQAQQNQLVQDSLQPVQQQALQQQAQQDQLVQDPLQPVQQKQQAQQNQLAQDPLQPAQEQLQQGQKPQKQVMQDMQQHAQQQQLQAQQNQLAQDPLQPAQQQQVQQPQLQNDVRLEFDPDAK
;
A
#
# COMPACT_ATOMS: atom_id res chain seq x y z
N MET A 1 -61.47 30.78 -76.61
CA MET A 1 -60.63 30.02 -75.64
C MET A 1 -61.52 29.58 -74.49
N LYS A 2 -61.81 28.27 -74.37
CA LYS A 2 -62.53 27.69 -73.22
C LYS A 2 -61.49 27.43 -72.12
N VAL A 3 -61.53 28.21 -71.05
CA VAL A 3 -60.75 27.92 -69.84
C VAL A 3 -61.53 26.92 -69.00
N SER A 4 -60.92 25.75 -68.81
CA SER A 4 -61.41 24.63 -68.01
C SER A 4 -61.54 25.04 -66.54
N LEU A 5 -62.78 25.12 -66.03
CA LEU A 5 -63.04 25.18 -64.59
C LEU A 5 -62.59 23.87 -63.93
N ALA A 6 -61.58 23.98 -63.05
CA ALA A 6 -61.10 22.87 -62.24
C ALA A 6 -62.25 22.28 -61.41
N ARG A 7 -62.31 20.95 -61.33
CA ARG A 7 -63.38 20.19 -60.67
C ARG A 7 -63.42 20.53 -59.16
N PRO A 8 -64.61 20.74 -58.56
CA PRO A 8 -64.77 21.15 -57.16
C PRO A 8 -64.17 20.15 -56.14
N THR A 9 -63.95 18.90 -56.55
CA THR A 9 -63.32 17.87 -55.73
C THR A 9 -61.83 18.12 -55.46
N ALA A 10 -61.10 18.73 -56.39
CA ALA A 10 -59.68 19.03 -56.21
C ALA A 10 -59.45 20.17 -55.21
N ILE A 11 -60.34 21.17 -55.21
CA ILE A 11 -60.32 22.29 -54.27
C ILE A 11 -60.67 21.81 -52.86
N SER A 12 -61.62 20.87 -52.75
CA SER A 12 -61.98 20.26 -51.46
C SER A 12 -60.84 19.45 -50.85
N ILE A 13 -60.10 18.67 -51.66
CA ILE A 13 -58.98 17.83 -51.19
C ILE A 13 -57.77 18.69 -50.79
N ALA A 14 -57.48 19.74 -51.57
CA ALA A 14 -56.44 20.70 -51.21
C ALA A 14 -56.79 21.47 -49.92
N GLY A 15 -58.07 21.82 -49.75
CA GLY A 15 -58.59 22.42 -48.53
C GLY A 15 -58.43 21.51 -47.31
N THR A 16 -58.81 20.23 -47.41
CA THR A 16 -58.64 19.28 -46.30
C THR A 16 -57.18 19.03 -45.98
N LEU A 17 -56.30 18.85 -46.98
CA LEU A 17 -54.87 18.69 -46.76
C LEU A 17 -54.25 19.90 -46.06
N LEU A 18 -54.62 21.12 -46.48
CA LEU A 18 -54.14 22.34 -45.85
C LEU A 18 -54.64 22.47 -44.40
N THR A 19 -55.89 22.11 -44.12
CA THR A 19 -56.43 22.11 -42.75
C THR A 19 -55.76 21.06 -41.87
N VAL A 20 -55.44 19.87 -42.39
CA VAL A 20 -54.69 18.82 -41.65
C VAL A 20 -53.26 19.27 -41.37
N LEU A 21 -52.60 19.93 -42.32
CA LEU A 21 -51.27 20.51 -42.15
C LEU A 21 -51.26 21.64 -41.11
N LEU A 22 -52.27 22.52 -41.13
CA LEU A 22 -52.43 23.59 -40.14
C LEU A 22 -52.77 23.03 -38.75
N LEU A 23 -53.63 22.01 -38.65
CA LEU A 23 -53.91 21.33 -37.38
C LEU A 23 -52.67 20.62 -36.84
N GLY A 24 -51.90 19.96 -37.70
CA GLY A 24 -50.64 19.32 -37.33
C GLY A 24 -49.63 20.34 -36.80
N ARG A 25 -49.51 21.50 -37.46
CA ARG A 25 -48.63 22.59 -37.02
C ARG A 25 -49.09 23.24 -35.72
N LEU A 26 -50.40 23.33 -35.48
CA LEU A 26 -50.99 23.84 -34.23
C LEU A 26 -50.77 22.88 -33.05
N LEU A 27 -50.89 21.56 -33.29
CA LEU A 27 -50.69 20.52 -32.27
C LEU A 27 -49.20 20.30 -31.93
N LEU A 28 -48.29 20.54 -32.89
CA LEU A 28 -46.84 20.48 -32.68
C LEU A 28 -46.29 21.69 -31.89
N ASN A 29 -47.00 22.83 -31.88
CA ASN A 29 -46.58 24.05 -31.18
C ASN A 29 -47.13 24.18 -29.74
N ALA A 30 -47.91 23.22 -29.26
CA ALA A 30 -48.37 23.19 -27.87
C ALA A 30 -47.44 22.29 -27.03
N PRO A 31 -46.67 22.84 -26.06
CA PRO A 31 -45.61 22.10 -25.35
C PRO A 31 -46.13 20.92 -24.51
N THR A 32 -47.40 20.93 -24.14
CA THR A 32 -48.06 19.85 -23.38
C THR A 32 -48.62 18.74 -24.25
N ILE A 33 -49.05 19.03 -25.48
CA ILE A 33 -49.64 18.06 -26.41
C ILE A 33 -48.57 17.37 -27.25
N SER A 34 -47.49 18.08 -27.59
CA SER A 34 -46.33 17.50 -28.28
C SER A 34 -45.67 16.40 -27.44
N ARG A 35 -45.64 16.55 -26.11
CA ARG A 35 -45.11 15.55 -25.18
C ARG A 35 -45.99 14.29 -25.15
N GLN A 36 -47.31 14.46 -25.03
CA GLN A 36 -48.29 13.36 -25.03
C GLN A 36 -48.33 12.62 -26.38
N LEU A 37 -48.26 13.34 -27.50
CA LEU A 37 -48.18 12.73 -28.83
C LEU A 37 -46.83 12.04 -29.06
N ASN A 38 -45.71 12.61 -28.60
CA ASN A 38 -44.42 11.92 -28.64
C ASN A 38 -44.44 10.63 -27.82
N TYR A 39 -45.06 10.62 -26.63
CA TYR A 39 -45.26 9.40 -25.84
C TYR A 39 -46.17 8.40 -26.55
N PHE A 40 -47.21 8.86 -27.24
CA PHE A 40 -48.12 7.99 -27.99
C PHE A 40 -47.43 7.39 -29.24
N PHE A 41 -46.65 8.17 -29.98
CA PHE A 41 -45.89 7.70 -31.14
C PHE A 41 -44.69 6.83 -30.76
N THR A 42 -43.99 7.12 -29.66
CA THR A 42 -42.96 6.21 -29.11
C THR A 42 -43.57 4.93 -28.54
N SER A 43 -44.76 5.02 -27.93
CA SER A 43 -45.54 3.84 -27.49
C SER A 43 -45.98 2.97 -28.66
N LEU A 44 -46.48 3.56 -29.76
CA LEU A 44 -46.84 2.84 -30.99
C LEU A 44 -45.63 2.28 -31.73
N ALA A 45 -44.48 2.96 -31.72
CA ALA A 45 -43.23 2.41 -32.22
C ALA A 45 -42.71 1.23 -31.37
N SER A 46 -43.04 1.21 -30.08
CA SER A 46 -42.72 0.13 -29.14
C SER A 46 -43.74 -1.03 -29.16
N ALA A 47 -44.94 -0.79 -29.68
CA ALA A 47 -46.01 -1.77 -29.79
C ALA A 47 -45.84 -2.67 -31.03
N SER A 48 -44.92 -3.62 -30.97
CA SER A 48 -44.88 -4.91 -31.71
C SER A 48 -45.03 -4.95 -33.24
N LEU A 49 -45.28 -3.85 -33.94
CA LEU A 49 -45.48 -3.79 -35.41
C LEU A 49 -44.16 -3.70 -36.19
N PHE A 50 -43.04 -3.41 -35.53
CA PHE A 50 -41.72 -3.31 -36.14
C PHE A 50 -40.64 -4.04 -35.33
N LYS A 51 -40.94 -5.21 -34.75
CA LYS A 51 -39.85 -6.09 -34.30
C LYS A 51 -39.12 -6.58 -35.56
N PRO A 52 -37.84 -6.21 -35.78
CA PRO A 52 -37.11 -6.71 -36.92
C PRO A 52 -37.08 -8.24 -36.83
N TYR A 53 -37.29 -8.91 -37.96
CA TYR A 53 -37.19 -10.36 -38.02
C TYR A 53 -35.76 -10.77 -37.64
N VAL A 54 -35.64 -11.56 -36.58
CA VAL A 54 -34.37 -12.14 -36.14
C VAL A 54 -34.44 -13.64 -36.43
N PRO A 55 -33.61 -14.18 -37.34
CA PRO A 55 -33.49 -15.61 -37.55
C PRO A 55 -33.08 -16.33 -36.26
N ASN A 56 -33.53 -17.56 -36.08
CA ASN A 56 -33.12 -18.36 -34.92
C ASN A 56 -31.73 -18.97 -35.16
N PHE A 57 -30.71 -18.42 -34.50
CA PHE A 57 -29.33 -18.89 -34.60
C PHE A 57 -28.94 -19.99 -33.60
N ARG A 58 -29.85 -20.44 -32.71
CA ARG A 58 -29.54 -21.35 -31.60
C ARG A 58 -28.92 -22.69 -32.02
N ASN A 59 -29.19 -23.15 -33.24
CA ASN A 59 -28.72 -24.45 -33.73
C ASN A 59 -27.48 -24.33 -34.64
N VAL A 60 -26.95 -23.13 -34.83
CA VAL A 60 -25.72 -22.93 -35.61
C VAL A 60 -24.54 -22.91 -34.66
N PRO A 61 -23.56 -23.83 -34.80
CA PRO A 61 -22.42 -23.89 -33.88
C PRO A 61 -21.60 -22.60 -33.95
N ASN A 62 -21.16 -22.11 -32.78
CA ASN A 62 -20.32 -20.91 -32.60
C ASN A 62 -20.95 -19.61 -33.12
N VAL A 63 -22.29 -19.51 -33.16
CA VAL A 63 -22.98 -18.27 -33.53
C VAL A 63 -23.72 -17.71 -32.32
N GLU A 64 -23.33 -16.51 -31.93
CA GLU A 64 -24.00 -15.72 -30.90
C GLU A 64 -24.60 -14.47 -31.54
N TYR A 65 -25.86 -14.19 -31.21
CA TYR A 65 -26.57 -13.01 -31.69
C TYR A 65 -26.87 -12.08 -30.53
N TYR A 66 -26.45 -10.83 -30.66
CA TYR A 66 -26.69 -9.78 -29.68
C TYR A 66 -27.36 -8.58 -30.35
N ASP A 67 -28.52 -8.20 -29.84
CA ASP A 67 -29.17 -6.94 -30.19
C ASP A 67 -28.75 -5.86 -29.18
N LEU A 68 -27.87 -4.95 -29.61
CA LEU A 68 -27.32 -3.89 -28.75
C LEU A 68 -28.39 -2.93 -28.20
N ARG A 69 -29.59 -2.90 -28.78
CA ARG A 69 -30.72 -2.11 -28.25
C ARG A 69 -31.22 -2.63 -26.91
N ASN A 70 -30.91 -3.89 -26.56
CA ASN A 70 -31.28 -4.47 -25.27
C ASN A 70 -30.27 -4.15 -24.15
N TYR A 71 -29.11 -3.56 -24.49
CA TYR A 71 -28.00 -3.32 -23.55
C TYR A 71 -27.68 -1.82 -23.46
N GLN A 72 -28.68 -1.02 -23.09
CA GLN A 72 -28.57 0.44 -23.02
C GLN A 72 -28.10 0.97 -21.66
N GLY A 73 -28.14 0.15 -20.62
CA GLY A 73 -27.85 0.54 -19.24
C GLY A 73 -29.08 1.12 -18.57
N ASP A 74 -29.95 0.24 -18.05
CA ASP A 74 -31.14 0.64 -17.29
C ASP A 74 -30.76 1.15 -15.88
N PRO A 75 -31.51 2.11 -15.31
CA PRO A 75 -31.26 2.60 -13.94
C PRO A 75 -31.55 1.53 -12.88
N ASP A 76 -32.52 0.64 -13.11
CA ASP A 76 -32.82 -0.51 -12.25
C ASP A 76 -32.07 -1.78 -12.72
N GLY A 77 -30.77 -1.64 -13.01
CA GLY A 77 -29.98 -2.67 -13.68
C GLY A 77 -30.02 -4.04 -13.00
N TRP A 78 -30.03 -4.07 -11.67
CA TRP A 78 -30.08 -5.29 -10.85
C TRP A 78 -31.40 -6.06 -10.99
N GLN A 79 -32.51 -5.39 -11.34
CA GLN A 79 -33.82 -6.04 -11.53
C GLN A 79 -34.00 -6.54 -12.96
N ARG A 80 -33.20 -6.02 -13.89
CA ARG A 80 -33.30 -6.28 -15.34
C ARG A 80 -32.14 -7.12 -15.86
N ASP A 81 -31.44 -7.82 -14.97
CA ASP A 81 -30.29 -8.66 -15.28
C ASP A 81 -29.22 -7.94 -16.13
N ASN A 82 -29.03 -6.64 -15.91
CA ASN A 82 -28.01 -5.87 -16.62
C ASN A 82 -26.63 -6.36 -16.17
N ARG A 83 -25.78 -6.75 -17.12
CA ARG A 83 -24.41 -7.17 -16.81
C ARG A 83 -23.48 -5.98 -16.73
N ILE A 84 -22.65 -5.95 -15.68
CA ILE A 84 -21.64 -4.92 -15.43
C ILE A 84 -20.27 -5.49 -15.78
N LEU A 85 -19.51 -4.72 -16.57
CA LEU A 85 -18.09 -4.97 -16.74
C LEU A 85 -17.29 -4.14 -15.72
N PHE A 86 -16.65 -4.81 -14.79
CA PHE A 86 -15.84 -4.23 -13.72
C PHE A 86 -14.36 -4.29 -14.11
N LEU A 87 -13.75 -3.13 -14.32
CA LEU A 87 -12.41 -2.97 -14.88
C LEU A 87 -11.45 -2.45 -13.83
N VAL A 88 -10.36 -3.18 -13.62
CA VAL A 88 -9.35 -2.87 -12.60
C VAL A 88 -7.96 -2.91 -13.22
N PRO A 89 -7.31 -1.76 -13.45
CA PRO A 89 -5.89 -1.72 -13.74
C PRO A 89 -5.09 -2.05 -12.46
N LEU A 90 -4.08 -2.92 -12.58
CA LEU A 90 -3.26 -3.39 -11.47
C LEU A 90 -1.78 -3.17 -11.78
N ARG A 91 -1.08 -2.64 -10.78
CA ARG A 91 0.38 -2.56 -10.72
C ARG A 91 0.76 -2.59 -9.25
N ASP A 92 1.70 -3.47 -8.89
CA ASP A 92 2.22 -3.60 -7.53
C ASP A 92 1.09 -3.61 -6.46
N ALA A 93 0.05 -4.40 -6.71
CA ALA A 93 -1.24 -4.33 -6.03
C ALA A 93 -1.42 -5.38 -4.93
N ALA A 94 -0.42 -6.25 -4.67
CA ALA A 94 -0.58 -7.39 -3.77
C ALA A 94 -1.08 -7.01 -2.36
N GLU A 95 -0.64 -5.87 -1.83
CA GLU A 95 -1.06 -5.37 -0.51
C GLU A 95 -2.53 -4.91 -0.48
N HIS A 96 -3.06 -4.43 -1.60
CA HIS A 96 -4.41 -3.85 -1.68
C HIS A 96 -5.49 -4.88 -2.01
N LEU A 97 -5.13 -6.00 -2.66
CA LEU A 97 -6.07 -7.04 -3.07
C LEU A 97 -6.94 -7.62 -1.94
N PRO A 98 -6.44 -7.90 -0.72
CA PRO A 98 -7.28 -8.41 0.36
C PRO A 98 -8.44 -7.47 0.70
N ARG A 99 -8.19 -6.16 0.67
CA ARG A 99 -9.21 -5.15 0.94
C ARG A 99 -10.18 -5.02 -0.22
N PHE A 100 -9.66 -5.00 -1.45
CA PHE A 100 -10.46 -5.00 -2.68
C PHE A 100 -11.49 -6.15 -2.68
N PHE A 101 -11.07 -7.39 -2.45
CA PHE A 101 -11.98 -8.54 -2.44
C PHE A 101 -12.97 -8.52 -1.26
N ASN A 102 -12.60 -7.97 -0.11
CA ASN A 102 -13.52 -7.75 1.00
C ASN A 102 -14.66 -6.78 0.61
N HIS A 103 -14.36 -5.75 -0.19
CA HIS A 103 -15.40 -4.88 -0.75
C HIS A 103 -16.30 -5.64 -1.72
N MET A 104 -15.71 -6.41 -2.64
CA MET A 104 -16.49 -7.18 -3.62
C MET A 104 -17.43 -8.19 -2.96
N ASP A 105 -16.99 -8.84 -1.88
CA ASP A 105 -17.81 -9.81 -1.12
C ASP A 105 -19.04 -9.16 -0.45
N LYS A 106 -18.94 -7.87 -0.10
CA LYS A 106 -19.98 -7.10 0.59
C LYS A 106 -20.94 -6.36 -0.34
N MET A 107 -20.65 -6.31 -1.63
CA MET A 107 -21.51 -5.63 -2.60
C MET A 107 -22.90 -6.26 -2.65
N THR A 108 -23.91 -5.43 -2.87
CA THR A 108 -25.31 -5.87 -2.95
C THR A 108 -25.71 -6.30 -4.36
N TYR A 109 -25.01 -5.80 -5.39
CA TYR A 109 -25.32 -6.12 -6.77
C TYR A 109 -25.12 -7.62 -7.02
N PRO A 110 -26.02 -8.33 -7.75
CA PRO A 110 -25.89 -9.77 -7.95
C PRO A 110 -24.53 -10.14 -8.57
N HIS A 111 -23.71 -10.91 -7.84
CA HIS A 111 -22.32 -11.16 -8.24
C HIS A 111 -22.23 -11.87 -9.59
N ASN A 112 -23.20 -12.72 -9.92
CA ASN A 112 -23.28 -13.42 -11.20
C ASN A 112 -23.46 -12.49 -12.41
N LEU A 113 -23.87 -11.24 -12.19
CA LEU A 113 -24.01 -10.20 -13.21
C LEU A 113 -22.78 -9.28 -13.30
N ILE A 114 -21.76 -9.51 -12.46
CA ILE A 114 -20.51 -8.75 -12.46
C ILE A 114 -19.44 -9.58 -13.18
N ASP A 115 -18.90 -9.00 -14.24
CA ASP A 115 -17.74 -9.53 -14.93
C ASP A 115 -16.51 -8.75 -14.56
N PHE A 116 -15.47 -9.44 -14.08
CA PHE A 116 -14.20 -8.80 -13.80
C PHE A 116 -13.28 -8.86 -15.01
N SER A 117 -12.58 -7.76 -15.25
CA SER A 117 -11.38 -7.80 -16.08
C SER A 117 -10.25 -7.04 -15.44
N PHE A 118 -9.15 -7.74 -15.23
CA PHE A 118 -7.94 -7.22 -14.62
C PHE A 118 -6.88 -6.98 -15.71
N LEU A 119 -6.16 -5.87 -15.62
CA LEU A 119 -4.95 -5.65 -16.42
C LEU A 119 -3.76 -5.50 -15.48
N VAL A 120 -2.89 -6.50 -15.44
CA VAL A 120 -1.62 -6.44 -14.72
C VAL A 120 -0.55 -5.88 -15.66
N SER A 121 0.14 -4.84 -15.21
CA SER A 121 1.12 -4.13 -16.04
C SER A 121 2.30 -3.61 -15.21
N ASP A 122 3.51 -3.83 -15.70
CA ASP A 122 4.76 -3.33 -15.11
C ASP A 122 4.87 -3.64 -13.59
N SER A 123 4.36 -4.81 -13.17
CA SER A 123 4.32 -5.27 -11.76
C SER A 123 5.61 -6.00 -11.37
N SER A 124 6.10 -5.73 -10.15
CA SER A 124 7.34 -6.29 -9.60
C SER A 124 7.12 -7.19 -8.38
N ASP A 125 5.89 -7.22 -7.85
CA ASP A 125 5.47 -7.95 -6.67
C ASP A 125 4.68 -9.25 -7.00
N ASP A 126 4.18 -9.93 -5.96
CA ASP A 126 3.35 -11.14 -6.08
C ASP A 126 1.86 -10.82 -6.37
N THR A 127 1.56 -9.79 -7.17
CA THR A 127 0.18 -9.42 -7.54
C THR A 127 -0.55 -10.59 -8.18
N MET A 128 0.10 -11.34 -9.07
CA MET A 128 -0.51 -12.48 -9.76
C MET A 128 -0.84 -13.65 -8.82
N GLY A 129 0.06 -13.98 -7.89
CA GLY A 129 -0.17 -15.04 -6.90
C GLY A 129 -1.29 -14.68 -5.92
N ALA A 130 -1.28 -13.45 -5.42
CA ALA A 130 -2.33 -12.93 -4.56
C ALA A 130 -3.70 -12.92 -5.28
N LEU A 131 -3.73 -12.47 -6.54
CA LEU A 131 -4.95 -12.45 -7.36
C LEU A 131 -5.51 -13.86 -7.54
N LEU A 132 -4.66 -14.84 -7.88
CA LEU A 132 -5.07 -16.25 -8.01
C LEU A 132 -5.73 -16.77 -6.72
N SER A 133 -5.06 -16.58 -5.57
CA SER A 133 -5.56 -17.08 -4.28
C SER A 133 -6.94 -16.49 -3.92
N HIS A 134 -7.11 -15.18 -4.13
CA HIS A 134 -8.38 -14.51 -3.84
C HIS A 134 -9.49 -14.91 -4.82
N LEU A 135 -9.18 -15.10 -6.10
CA LEU A 135 -10.14 -15.55 -7.10
C LEU A 135 -10.60 -16.99 -6.88
N GLU A 136 -9.68 -17.89 -6.51
CA GLU A 136 -10.03 -19.27 -6.12
C GLU A 136 -10.98 -19.27 -4.92
N LYS A 137 -10.72 -18.42 -3.92
CA LYS A 137 -11.61 -18.24 -2.76
C LYS A 137 -12.99 -17.71 -3.18
N ALA A 138 -13.04 -16.69 -4.03
CA ALA A 138 -14.29 -16.11 -4.51
C ALA A 138 -15.13 -17.13 -5.31
N GLN A 139 -14.49 -17.89 -6.20
CA GLN A 139 -15.17 -18.85 -7.07
C GLN A 139 -15.48 -20.20 -6.42
N SER A 140 -14.79 -20.55 -5.33
CA SER A 140 -15.06 -21.76 -4.53
C SER A 140 -16.27 -21.62 -3.59
N ASN A 141 -16.94 -20.46 -3.57
CA ASN A 141 -18.12 -20.23 -2.75
C ASN A 141 -19.23 -21.27 -3.07
N LYS A 142 -19.84 -21.86 -2.04
CA LYS A 142 -20.90 -22.87 -2.19
C LYS A 142 -22.15 -22.28 -2.85
N ASP A 143 -22.44 -21.02 -2.55
CA ASP A 143 -23.54 -20.29 -3.16
C ASP A 143 -23.13 -19.80 -4.55
N LYS A 144 -23.81 -20.30 -5.60
CA LYS A 144 -23.55 -19.92 -6.99
C LYS A 144 -23.96 -18.48 -7.29
N SER A 145 -24.91 -17.91 -6.55
CA SER A 145 -25.33 -16.52 -6.75
C SER A 145 -24.29 -15.51 -6.28
N ARG A 146 -23.41 -15.94 -5.37
CA ARG A 146 -22.27 -15.17 -4.83
C ARG A 146 -20.99 -15.33 -5.63
N ARG A 147 -20.99 -16.18 -6.67
CA ARG A 147 -19.88 -16.31 -7.60
C ARG A 147 -19.97 -15.21 -8.63
N PHE A 148 -18.81 -14.64 -8.97
CA PHE A 148 -18.73 -13.65 -10.04
C PHE A 148 -18.94 -14.30 -11.40
N GLY A 149 -19.38 -13.52 -12.37
CA GLY A 149 -19.69 -13.96 -13.73
C GLY A 149 -18.45 -14.43 -14.49
N ASN A 150 -18.02 -13.66 -15.49
CA ASN A 150 -16.80 -13.94 -16.24
C ASN A 150 -15.62 -13.20 -15.60
N ILE A 151 -14.46 -13.85 -15.52
CA ILE A 151 -13.24 -13.22 -15.00
C ILE A 151 -12.16 -13.38 -16.05
N GLU A 152 -11.69 -12.26 -16.58
CA GLU A 152 -10.62 -12.18 -17.58
C GLU A 152 -9.41 -11.49 -16.94
N ILE A 153 -8.21 -12.08 -17.09
CA ILE A 153 -6.96 -11.47 -16.62
C ILE A 153 -6.09 -11.26 -17.84
N TYR A 154 -5.62 -10.02 -18.00
CA TYR A 154 -4.72 -9.61 -19.05
C TYR A 154 -3.41 -9.14 -18.44
N GLU A 155 -2.31 -9.51 -19.06
CA GLU A 155 -0.97 -9.07 -18.68
C GLU A 155 -0.36 -8.35 -19.87
N LYS A 156 0.09 -7.11 -19.67
CA LYS A 156 0.73 -6.32 -20.70
C LYS A 156 1.55 -5.18 -20.11
N ASP A 157 2.83 -5.16 -20.45
CA ASP A 157 3.73 -4.06 -20.08
C ASP A 157 3.69 -2.93 -21.10
N PHE A 158 3.74 -1.69 -20.62
CA PHE A 158 3.79 -0.49 -21.45
C PHE A 158 5.16 0.18 -21.42
N GLY A 159 6.10 -0.35 -20.62
CA GLY A 159 7.49 0.07 -20.62
C GLY A 159 7.65 1.47 -20.03
N GLN A 160 7.06 1.71 -18.87
CA GLN A 160 7.24 2.97 -18.18
C GLN A 160 8.69 3.08 -17.69
N ALA A 161 9.48 3.94 -18.35
CA ALA A 161 10.87 4.20 -17.95
C ALA A 161 10.87 4.67 -16.48
N ILE A 162 11.41 3.83 -15.62
CA ILE A 162 11.58 4.08 -14.19
C ILE A 162 12.53 5.27 -14.06
N GLY A 163 11.98 6.48 -13.88
CA GLY A 163 12.71 7.59 -13.27
C GLY A 163 13.04 7.20 -11.83
N GLN A 164 14.32 7.30 -11.46
CA GLN A 164 14.93 6.74 -10.24
C GLN A 164 14.61 7.50 -8.93
N SER A 165 13.61 8.40 -8.87
CA SER A 165 13.17 8.96 -7.59
C SER A 165 11.69 9.38 -7.57
N PHE A 166 11.10 9.39 -6.38
CA PHE A 166 9.74 9.89 -6.10
C PHE A 166 9.59 11.36 -6.54
N SER A 167 10.61 12.19 -6.32
CA SER A 167 10.68 13.60 -6.73
C SER A 167 10.61 13.80 -8.26
N ASP A 168 11.24 12.94 -9.05
CA ASP A 168 11.26 13.09 -10.52
C ASP A 168 9.92 12.71 -11.17
N ARG A 169 9.10 11.90 -10.49
CA ARG A 169 7.75 11.49 -10.95
C ARG A 169 6.66 12.52 -10.64
N HIS A 170 6.96 13.47 -9.77
CA HIS A 170 6.06 14.54 -9.36
C HIS A 170 6.38 15.88 -10.01
N GLY A 171 7.39 15.99 -10.87
CA GLY A 171 7.56 17.17 -11.72
C GLY A 171 6.39 17.31 -12.69
N PHE A 172 5.93 18.55 -12.90
CA PHE A 172 4.82 18.87 -13.82
C PHE A 172 5.02 18.22 -15.21
N ASP A 173 6.24 18.31 -15.74
CA ASP A 173 6.62 17.78 -17.06
C ASP A 173 6.50 16.25 -17.18
N ALA A 174 6.62 15.52 -16.06
CA ALA A 174 6.54 14.05 -16.04
C ALA A 174 5.09 13.53 -16.00
N GLN A 175 4.15 14.36 -15.54
CA GLN A 175 2.75 13.96 -15.34
C GLN A 175 2.00 13.77 -16.66
N GLY A 176 2.25 14.62 -17.66
CA GLY A 176 1.64 14.50 -18.99
C GLY A 176 1.91 13.14 -19.63
N PRO A 177 3.19 12.75 -19.84
CA PRO A 177 3.54 11.43 -20.35
C PRO A 177 3.00 10.27 -19.51
N ARG A 178 3.00 10.39 -18.17
CA ARG A 178 2.43 9.38 -17.28
C ARG A 178 0.94 9.17 -17.52
N ARG A 179 0.13 10.23 -17.58
CA ARG A 179 -1.31 10.13 -17.89
C ARG A 179 -1.56 9.52 -19.27
N LYS A 180 -0.78 9.92 -20.28
CA LYS A 180 -0.86 9.32 -21.63
C LYS A 180 -0.59 7.81 -21.59
N LEU A 181 0.36 7.33 -20.79
CA LEU A 181 0.64 5.89 -20.63
C LEU A 181 -0.50 5.16 -19.89
N MET A 182 -1.01 5.73 -18.80
CA MET A 182 -2.17 5.17 -18.07
C MET A 182 -3.40 5.06 -18.98
N ALA A 183 -3.63 6.08 -19.82
CA ALA A 183 -4.71 6.07 -20.80
C ALA A 183 -4.58 4.90 -21.80
N ARG A 184 -3.36 4.58 -22.24
CA ARG A 184 -3.11 3.41 -23.11
C ARG A 184 -3.47 2.11 -22.41
N ALA A 185 -3.11 1.96 -21.13
CA ALA A 185 -3.45 0.79 -20.34
C ALA A 185 -4.97 0.63 -20.18
N ARG A 186 -5.67 1.70 -19.75
CA ARG A 186 -7.14 1.71 -19.63
C ARG A 186 -7.81 1.39 -20.98
N ASN A 187 -7.37 2.00 -22.08
CA ASN A 187 -7.93 1.70 -23.41
C ASN A 187 -7.71 0.25 -23.84
N TRP A 188 -6.53 -0.31 -23.60
CA TRP A 188 -6.26 -1.71 -23.91
C TRP A 188 -7.21 -2.62 -23.15
N LEU A 189 -7.30 -2.46 -21.83
CA LEU A 189 -8.19 -3.25 -20.97
C LEU A 189 -9.66 -3.11 -21.43
N GLY A 190 -10.14 -1.88 -21.60
CA GLY A 190 -11.52 -1.63 -22.00
C GLY A 190 -11.87 -2.24 -23.36
N THR A 191 -10.94 -2.18 -24.33
CA THR A 191 -11.18 -2.70 -25.69
C THR A 191 -11.24 -4.23 -25.74
N VAL A 192 -10.41 -4.93 -24.97
CA VAL A 192 -10.39 -6.41 -24.97
C VAL A 192 -11.52 -7.01 -24.14
N ALA A 193 -11.92 -6.31 -23.08
CA ALA A 193 -12.90 -6.78 -22.11
C ALA A 193 -14.35 -6.48 -22.52
N LEU A 194 -14.61 -5.36 -23.22
CA LEU A 194 -15.98 -4.94 -23.55
C LEU A 194 -16.66 -5.89 -24.55
N LYS A 195 -17.63 -6.68 -24.08
CA LYS A 195 -18.51 -7.53 -24.89
C LYS A 195 -19.86 -6.88 -25.20
N ALA A 196 -20.60 -7.48 -26.13
CA ALA A 196 -21.89 -6.97 -26.62
C ALA A 196 -23.00 -6.93 -25.55
N TYR A 197 -22.96 -7.84 -24.57
CA TYR A 197 -23.98 -7.96 -23.52
C TYR A 197 -23.73 -7.07 -22.29
N HIS A 198 -22.61 -6.35 -22.23
CA HIS A 198 -22.35 -5.42 -21.12
C HIS A 198 -23.20 -4.18 -21.26
N SER A 199 -24.03 -3.91 -20.25
CA SER A 199 -24.91 -2.74 -20.20
C SER A 199 -24.22 -1.56 -19.51
N TRP A 200 -23.41 -1.86 -18.49
CA TRP A 200 -22.66 -0.89 -17.71
C TRP A 200 -21.17 -1.26 -17.67
N VAL A 201 -20.33 -0.25 -17.54
CA VAL A 201 -18.88 -0.37 -17.37
C VAL A 201 -18.49 0.42 -16.13
N TYR A 202 -17.85 -0.25 -15.19
CA TYR A 202 -17.42 0.32 -13.93
C TYR A 202 -15.90 0.24 -13.82
N TRP A 203 -15.24 1.39 -13.81
CA TRP A 203 -13.80 1.51 -13.61
C TRP A 203 -13.52 1.77 -12.13
N ARG A 204 -12.61 1.00 -11.56
CA ARG A 204 -12.27 1.11 -10.14
C ARG A 204 -10.78 0.84 -9.91
N ASP A 205 -10.13 1.77 -9.24
CA ASP A 205 -8.78 1.56 -8.74
C ASP A 205 -8.78 0.63 -7.51
N VAL A 206 -7.67 -0.07 -7.28
CA VAL A 206 -7.56 -1.15 -6.28
C VAL A 206 -7.35 -0.64 -4.84
N ASP A 207 -6.86 0.58 -4.72
CA ASP A 207 -6.39 1.31 -3.54
C ASP A 207 -7.52 2.01 -2.75
N VAL A 208 -8.77 1.69 -3.04
CA VAL A 208 -9.91 2.21 -2.28
C VAL A 208 -10.04 1.52 -0.93
N GLU A 209 -10.15 2.34 0.12
CA GLU A 209 -10.30 1.93 1.51
C GLU A 209 -11.72 1.64 1.95
N LEU A 210 -12.69 2.52 1.64
CA LEU A 210 -14.10 2.30 2.00
C LEU A 210 -15.03 2.71 0.84
N CYS A 211 -16.04 1.88 0.61
CA CYS A 211 -17.05 2.10 -0.40
C CYS A 211 -18.41 1.61 0.12
N PRO A 212 -19.52 2.32 -0.14
CA PRO A 212 -20.84 1.80 0.14
C PRO A 212 -21.09 0.50 -0.64
N PRO A 213 -21.76 -0.51 -0.05
CA PRO A 213 -21.98 -1.80 -0.68
C PRO A 213 -22.95 -1.72 -1.88
N SER A 214 -23.82 -0.72 -1.90
CA SER A 214 -24.81 -0.41 -2.95
C SER A 214 -24.29 0.53 -4.03
N ILE A 215 -22.98 0.80 -4.09
CA ILE A 215 -22.38 1.80 -4.98
C ILE A 215 -22.83 1.69 -6.44
N MET A 216 -22.97 0.48 -6.97
CA MET A 216 -23.35 0.28 -8.36
C MET A 216 -24.81 0.66 -8.57
N GLU A 217 -25.69 0.18 -7.70
CA GLU A 217 -27.12 0.49 -7.70
C GLU A 217 -27.38 1.98 -7.51
N ASP A 218 -26.71 2.60 -6.54
CA ASP A 218 -26.86 4.01 -6.21
C ASP A 218 -26.44 4.88 -7.41
N LEU A 219 -25.30 4.59 -8.04
CA LEU A 219 -24.84 5.32 -9.22
C LEU A 219 -25.73 5.05 -10.46
N MET A 220 -26.25 3.83 -10.64
CA MET A 220 -27.16 3.49 -11.74
C MET A 220 -28.48 4.22 -11.63
N HIS A 221 -28.98 4.41 -10.40
CA HIS A 221 -30.27 5.04 -10.12
C HIS A 221 -30.42 6.42 -10.77
N HIS A 222 -29.33 7.19 -10.86
CA HIS A 222 -29.30 8.52 -11.49
C HIS A 222 -29.50 8.52 -13.02
N ASP A 223 -29.46 7.36 -13.68
CA ASP A 223 -29.66 7.16 -15.13
C ASP A 223 -28.73 8.01 -16.03
N ARG A 224 -27.54 8.39 -15.52
CA ARG A 224 -26.56 9.20 -16.28
C ARG A 224 -25.68 8.33 -17.17
N ASP A 225 -25.13 8.93 -18.22
CA ASP A 225 -24.26 8.20 -19.17
C ASP A 225 -22.88 7.95 -18.57
N VAL A 226 -22.33 8.93 -17.85
CA VAL A 226 -21.11 8.84 -17.05
C VAL A 226 -21.36 9.51 -15.71
N ILE A 227 -21.06 8.80 -14.62
CA ILE A 227 -21.23 9.30 -13.25
C ILE A 227 -20.04 8.93 -12.38
N VAL A 228 -19.61 9.89 -11.56
CA VAL A 228 -18.51 9.72 -10.61
C VAL A 228 -18.93 10.15 -9.19
N PRO A 229 -18.58 9.37 -8.15
CA PRO A 229 -18.72 9.79 -6.76
C PRO A 229 -17.57 10.72 -6.35
N ASN A 230 -17.74 11.43 -5.23
CA ASN A 230 -16.67 12.22 -4.64
C ASN A 230 -15.66 11.32 -3.91
N VAL A 231 -14.36 11.64 -3.99
CA VAL A 231 -13.28 10.82 -3.42
C VAL A 231 -12.49 11.60 -2.39
N TRP A 232 -12.45 11.05 -1.18
CA TRP A 232 -11.77 11.62 -0.02
C TRP A 232 -10.75 10.63 0.51
N ARG A 233 -9.78 11.12 1.28
CA ARG A 233 -8.85 10.25 2.02
C ARG A 233 -8.95 10.54 3.52
N PRO A 234 -8.90 9.50 4.38
CA PRO A 234 -8.64 9.71 5.78
C PRO A 234 -7.18 10.16 5.95
N LEU A 235 -6.93 10.99 6.94
CA LEU A 235 -5.60 11.41 7.36
C LEU A 235 -5.44 11.12 8.85
N PRO A 236 -4.22 10.93 9.33
CA PRO A 236 -3.95 10.93 10.77
C PRO A 236 -4.44 12.22 11.45
N GLU A 237 -4.69 12.15 12.76
CA GLU A 237 -5.19 13.29 13.55
C GLU A 237 -4.29 14.52 13.43
N TRP A 238 -2.96 14.31 13.44
CA TRP A 238 -1.98 15.38 13.30
C TRP A 238 -1.99 16.08 11.93
N LEU A 239 -2.65 15.50 10.92
CA LEU A 239 -2.79 16.02 9.55
C LEU A 239 -4.21 16.53 9.25
N GLY A 240 -5.09 16.58 10.24
CA GLY A 240 -6.44 17.15 10.09
C GLY A 240 -7.54 16.14 9.71
N ASN A 241 -7.34 14.85 9.98
CA ASN A 241 -8.31 13.75 9.88
C ASN A 241 -8.87 13.39 8.49
N ILE A 242 -9.20 14.37 7.64
CA ILE A 242 -9.79 14.13 6.32
C ILE A 242 -9.27 15.13 5.30
N GLN A 243 -9.15 14.69 4.04
CA GLN A 243 -8.77 15.59 2.95
C GLN A 243 -9.42 15.17 1.63
N PRO A 244 -9.80 16.13 0.77
CA PRO A 244 -10.13 15.84 -0.62
C PRO A 244 -8.94 15.17 -1.32
N TYR A 245 -9.18 14.07 -2.03
CA TYR A 245 -8.13 13.31 -2.70
C TYR A 245 -8.13 13.56 -4.22
N ASP A 246 -9.26 13.32 -4.88
CA ASP A 246 -9.35 13.42 -6.34
C ASP A 246 -9.65 14.85 -6.81
N LEU A 247 -8.64 15.55 -7.30
CA LEU A 247 -8.78 16.88 -7.89
C LEU A 247 -9.06 16.85 -9.40
N ASN A 248 -9.12 15.67 -10.02
CA ASN A 248 -9.35 15.51 -11.47
C ASN A 248 -10.83 15.60 -11.86
N SER A 249 -11.72 15.58 -10.88
CA SER A 249 -13.16 15.75 -11.07
C SER A 249 -13.52 17.23 -10.90
N TRP A 250 -13.82 17.93 -12.00
CA TRP A 250 -14.04 19.38 -11.99
C TRP A 250 -14.98 19.86 -13.09
N LYS A 251 -15.56 21.04 -12.85
CA LYS A 251 -16.31 21.82 -13.84
C LYS A 251 -15.39 22.87 -14.46
N GLU A 252 -15.46 23.00 -15.79
CA GLU A 252 -14.59 23.90 -16.53
C GLU A 252 -14.85 25.37 -16.15
N SER A 253 -13.79 26.18 -16.18
CA SER A 253 -13.85 27.62 -15.92
C SER A 253 -13.51 28.41 -17.18
N GLU A 254 -13.98 29.66 -17.27
CA GLU A 254 -13.66 30.53 -18.41
C GLU A 254 -12.14 30.80 -18.51
N VAL A 255 -11.47 30.94 -17.35
CA VAL A 255 -10.02 31.13 -17.27
C VAL A 255 -9.27 29.87 -17.72
N GLY A 256 -9.79 28.68 -17.38
CA GLY A 256 -9.22 27.40 -17.80
C GLY A 256 -9.27 27.21 -19.32
N VAL A 257 -10.38 27.62 -19.96
CA VAL A 257 -10.50 27.62 -21.43
C VAL A 257 -9.51 28.60 -22.06
N GLN A 258 -9.43 29.84 -21.56
CA GLN A 258 -8.48 30.84 -22.07
C GLN A 258 -7.02 30.38 -21.92
N LEU A 259 -6.70 29.71 -20.80
CA LEU A 259 -5.39 29.14 -20.59
C LEU A 259 -5.10 28.04 -21.61
N ALA A 260 -6.03 27.11 -21.81
CA ALA A 260 -5.88 26.03 -22.79
C ALA A 260 -5.66 26.57 -24.21
N ASP A 261 -6.35 27.65 -24.59
CA ASP A 261 -6.19 28.34 -25.87
C ASP A 261 -4.86 29.12 -25.99
N SER A 262 -4.30 29.58 -24.87
CA SER A 262 -3.02 30.31 -24.84
C SER A 262 -1.80 29.40 -25.04
N ILE A 263 -1.92 28.11 -24.70
CA ILE A 263 -0.82 27.15 -24.81
C ILE A 263 -0.64 26.73 -26.27
N MET A 264 0.45 27.20 -26.87
CA MET A 264 0.77 26.93 -28.28
C MET A 264 1.23 25.49 -28.56
N ASP A 265 1.74 24.77 -27.56
CA ASP A 265 2.15 23.38 -27.72
C ASP A 265 0.93 22.45 -27.72
N ASP A 266 0.68 21.79 -28.85
CA ASP A 266 -0.43 20.85 -29.02
C ASP A 266 -0.29 19.58 -28.19
N ASP A 267 0.92 19.20 -27.83
CA ASP A 267 1.17 18.00 -27.02
C ASP A 267 1.11 18.23 -25.51
N ALA A 268 1.06 19.50 -25.10
CA ALA A 268 0.97 19.89 -23.70
C ALA A 268 -0.33 19.40 -23.06
N VAL A 269 -0.22 18.99 -21.80
CA VAL A 269 -1.33 18.51 -20.97
C VAL A 269 -1.37 19.33 -19.69
N ILE A 270 -2.50 19.95 -19.43
CA ILE A 270 -2.82 20.62 -18.18
C ILE A 270 -3.16 19.52 -17.17
N VAL A 271 -2.49 19.56 -16.02
CA VAL A 271 -2.71 18.62 -14.92
C VAL A 271 -3.05 19.44 -13.68
N GLU A 272 -4.18 19.13 -13.06
CA GLU A 272 -4.62 19.80 -11.83
C GLU A 272 -3.71 19.47 -10.64
N GLY A 273 -3.62 20.42 -9.70
CA GLY A 273 -2.84 20.27 -8.46
C GLY A 273 -1.41 20.83 -8.52
N TYR A 274 -1.02 21.45 -9.63
CA TYR A 274 0.29 22.09 -9.79
C TYR A 274 0.19 23.62 -9.74
N PRO A 275 1.10 24.29 -9.01
CA PRO A 275 1.06 25.76 -8.85
C PRO A 275 1.36 26.51 -10.15
N ASP A 276 1.97 25.86 -11.14
CA ASP A 276 2.37 26.43 -12.42
C ASP A 276 1.19 27.00 -13.23
N TYR A 277 0.00 26.39 -13.10
CA TYR A 277 -1.20 26.80 -13.81
C TYR A 277 -2.36 27.07 -12.85
N SER A 278 -2.80 28.33 -12.79
CA SER A 278 -4.00 28.70 -12.06
C SER A 278 -5.24 28.56 -12.95
N THR A 279 -5.87 27.37 -12.93
CA THR A 279 -7.04 27.05 -13.76
C THR A 279 -8.36 27.59 -13.19
N TRP A 280 -8.41 27.94 -11.90
CA TRP A 280 -9.61 28.44 -11.20
C TRP A 280 -10.86 27.56 -11.40
N ARG A 281 -10.67 26.26 -11.67
CA ARG A 281 -11.74 25.30 -11.85
C ARG A 281 -12.42 25.00 -10.53
N THR A 282 -13.70 24.67 -10.61
CA THR A 282 -14.44 24.24 -9.42
C THR A 282 -14.36 22.73 -9.31
N HIS A 283 -13.59 22.23 -8.34
CA HIS A 283 -13.39 20.81 -8.14
C HIS A 283 -14.53 20.20 -7.32
N LEU A 284 -14.98 19.01 -7.72
CA LEU A 284 -16.01 18.23 -7.03
C LEU A 284 -15.62 17.96 -5.57
N ALA A 285 -14.32 17.72 -5.32
CA ALA A 285 -13.81 17.37 -4.00
C ALA A 285 -14.09 18.44 -2.94
N TYR A 286 -14.01 19.73 -3.29
CA TYR A 286 -14.25 20.84 -2.37
C TYR A 286 -15.73 21.17 -2.16
N MET A 287 -16.64 20.62 -2.98
CA MET A 287 -18.08 20.91 -2.89
C MET A 287 -18.82 20.08 -1.84
N ARG A 288 -18.12 19.19 -1.14
CA ARG A 288 -18.74 18.32 -0.14
C ARG A 288 -19.20 19.12 1.07
N ASP A 289 -20.51 19.07 1.32
CA ASP A 289 -21.13 19.31 2.61
C ASP A 289 -21.43 17.95 3.29
N PRO A 290 -20.94 17.68 4.52
CA PRO A 290 -21.30 16.48 5.28
C PRO A 290 -22.80 16.31 5.55
N ASN A 291 -23.57 17.40 5.58
CA ASN A 291 -25.03 17.38 5.75
C ASN A 291 -25.79 17.55 4.44
N GLY A 292 -25.06 17.61 3.31
CA GLY A 292 -25.65 17.72 1.99
C GLY A 292 -26.38 16.46 1.56
N ASN A 293 -27.23 16.59 0.56
CA ASN A 293 -28.00 15.47 0.04
C ASN A 293 -27.12 14.60 -0.88
N PRO A 294 -26.95 13.30 -0.60
CA PRO A 294 -26.15 12.40 -1.45
C PRO A 294 -26.62 12.32 -2.91
N GLU A 295 -27.90 12.62 -3.16
CA GLU A 295 -28.53 12.59 -4.48
C GLU A 295 -28.28 13.85 -5.31
N ASP A 296 -27.63 14.88 -4.75
CA ASP A 296 -27.36 16.10 -5.51
C ASP A 296 -26.38 15.79 -6.63
N GLU A 297 -26.67 16.35 -7.80
CA GLU A 297 -25.89 16.10 -9.01
C GLU A 297 -25.21 17.38 -9.49
N LEU A 298 -23.97 17.25 -9.95
CA LEU A 298 -23.21 18.32 -10.56
C LEU A 298 -22.72 17.91 -11.94
N GLU A 299 -22.96 18.74 -12.95
CA GLU A 299 -22.36 18.52 -14.27
C GLU A 299 -20.86 18.79 -14.23
N LEU A 300 -20.07 17.84 -14.75
CA LEU A 300 -18.61 17.86 -14.75
C LEU A 300 -18.06 17.83 -16.17
N ASP A 301 -16.93 18.50 -16.39
CA ASP A 301 -16.23 18.53 -17.68
C ASP A 301 -15.01 17.59 -17.63
N GLY A 302 -14.27 17.59 -16.52
CA GLY A 302 -13.24 16.60 -16.21
C GLY A 302 -13.73 15.61 -15.15
N ILE A 303 -13.32 14.35 -15.27
CA ILE A 303 -13.60 13.31 -14.27
C ILE A 303 -12.31 12.60 -13.85
N GLY A 304 -12.25 12.16 -12.60
CA GLY A 304 -11.14 11.35 -12.10
C GLY A 304 -11.29 9.85 -12.32
N GLY A 305 -10.17 9.13 -12.17
CA GLY A 305 -10.04 7.71 -12.52
C GLY A 305 -10.40 6.69 -11.44
N VAL A 306 -10.58 7.11 -10.18
CA VAL A 306 -10.71 6.21 -9.02
C VAL A 306 -11.99 5.38 -9.06
N SER A 307 -13.08 5.99 -9.54
CA SER A 307 -14.42 5.37 -9.53
C SER A 307 -15.28 5.97 -10.64
N ILE A 308 -15.48 5.25 -11.74
CA ILE A 308 -16.29 5.74 -12.86
C ILE A 308 -17.33 4.69 -13.21
N LEU A 309 -18.61 5.02 -13.04
CA LEU A 309 -19.67 4.24 -13.66
C LEU A 309 -20.08 4.91 -14.97
N SER A 310 -20.19 4.11 -16.03
CA SER A 310 -20.65 4.59 -17.32
C SER A 310 -21.48 3.55 -18.05
N LYS A 311 -22.38 4.00 -18.91
CA LYS A 311 -23.15 3.11 -19.79
C LYS A 311 -22.21 2.50 -20.83
N GLY A 312 -22.34 1.21 -21.10
CA GLY A 312 -21.50 0.52 -22.08
C GLY A 312 -21.61 1.10 -23.49
N LYS A 313 -22.73 1.77 -23.82
CA LYS A 313 -22.91 2.48 -25.09
C LYS A 313 -21.89 3.61 -25.30
N VAL A 314 -21.44 4.28 -24.22
CA VAL A 314 -20.50 5.40 -24.29
C VAL A 314 -19.21 4.97 -24.97
N PHE A 315 -18.62 3.86 -24.51
CA PHE A 315 -17.44 3.28 -25.13
C PHE A 315 -17.71 2.70 -26.53
N ARG A 316 -18.86 2.05 -26.74
CA ARG A 316 -19.22 1.49 -28.06
C ARG A 316 -19.37 2.54 -29.15
N THR A 317 -19.75 3.76 -28.81
CA THR A 317 -19.85 4.87 -29.78
C THR A 317 -18.53 5.55 -30.10
N GLY A 318 -17.45 5.22 -29.38
CA GLY A 318 -16.11 5.75 -29.64
C GLY A 318 -15.55 6.69 -28.58
N SER A 319 -16.26 6.92 -27.45
CA SER A 319 -15.63 7.55 -26.29
C SER A 319 -14.62 6.58 -25.66
N HIS A 320 -13.52 7.10 -25.15
CA HIS A 320 -12.38 6.34 -24.62
C HIS A 320 -11.46 7.29 -23.86
N PHE A 321 -10.40 6.79 -23.23
CA PHE A 321 -9.42 7.61 -22.51
C PHE A 321 -8.34 8.12 -23.48
N PRO A 322 -8.32 9.39 -23.88
CA PRO A 322 -7.36 9.85 -24.88
C PRO A 322 -5.92 9.69 -24.37
N ALA A 323 -5.13 8.91 -25.12
CA ALA A 323 -3.69 8.69 -24.86
C ALA A 323 -2.80 9.78 -25.51
N PHE A 324 -3.43 10.81 -26.02
CA PHE A 324 -2.85 12.00 -26.62
C PHE A 324 -3.52 13.22 -25.99
N SER A 325 -2.97 14.41 -26.23
CA SER A 325 -3.58 15.64 -25.72
C SER A 325 -4.90 15.93 -26.46
N PHE A 326 -6.02 15.88 -25.73
CA PHE A 326 -7.34 16.25 -26.21
C PHE A 326 -7.81 17.47 -25.43
N GLU A 327 -7.97 18.61 -26.11
CA GLU A 327 -8.23 19.91 -25.47
C GLU A 327 -7.26 20.22 -24.32
N LYS A 328 -5.97 19.90 -24.51
CA LYS A 328 -4.92 20.04 -23.48
C LYS A 328 -5.10 19.14 -22.25
N HIS A 329 -5.86 18.05 -22.35
CA HIS A 329 -6.03 17.06 -21.27
C HIS A 329 -5.70 15.66 -21.78
N ALA A 330 -5.47 14.71 -20.87
CA ALA A 330 -5.25 13.31 -21.20
C ALA A 330 -6.00 12.38 -20.24
N GLU A 331 -6.10 11.09 -20.60
CA GLU A 331 -6.65 10.03 -19.75
C GLU A 331 -8.11 10.27 -19.32
N THR A 332 -8.38 10.40 -18.02
CA THR A 332 -9.73 10.44 -17.44
C THR A 332 -10.40 11.80 -17.60
N GLU A 333 -9.66 12.89 -17.41
CA GLU A 333 -10.16 14.26 -17.64
C GLU A 333 -10.55 14.46 -19.11
N ALA A 334 -9.70 13.98 -20.01
CA ALA A 334 -9.97 14.03 -21.44
C ALA A 334 -11.13 13.12 -21.86
N PHE A 335 -11.35 11.99 -21.17
CA PHE A 335 -12.54 11.16 -21.36
C PHE A 335 -13.83 11.90 -20.96
N GLY A 336 -13.81 12.67 -19.87
CA GLY A 336 -14.92 13.55 -19.48
C GLY A 336 -15.25 14.57 -20.58
N LYS A 337 -14.24 15.31 -21.04
CA LYS A 337 -14.38 16.30 -22.12
C LYS A 337 -14.86 15.67 -23.41
N LEU A 338 -14.27 14.55 -23.82
CA LEU A 338 -14.66 13.84 -25.03
C LEU A 338 -16.13 13.39 -24.95
N SER A 339 -16.54 12.83 -23.81
CA SER A 339 -17.91 12.38 -23.59
C SER A 339 -18.91 13.55 -23.66
N ARG A 340 -18.59 14.70 -23.04
CA ARG A 340 -19.38 15.93 -23.18
C ARG A 340 -19.46 16.39 -24.65
N ARG A 341 -18.35 16.38 -25.39
CA ARG A 341 -18.31 16.74 -26.82
C ARG A 341 -19.14 15.82 -27.70
N MET A 342 -19.27 14.54 -27.33
CA MET A 342 -20.14 13.57 -28.00
C MET A 342 -21.62 13.71 -27.61
N GLY A 343 -21.96 14.64 -26.70
CA GLY A 343 -23.34 14.89 -26.25
C GLY A 343 -23.82 13.98 -25.12
N TYR A 344 -22.90 13.32 -24.41
CA TYR A 344 -23.23 12.52 -23.24
C TYR A 344 -23.28 13.36 -21.96
N ASN A 345 -24.13 12.92 -21.02
CA ASN A 345 -24.22 13.53 -19.71
C ASN A 345 -23.09 13.01 -18.81
N VAL A 346 -22.25 13.92 -18.33
CA VAL A 346 -21.15 13.63 -17.41
C VAL A 346 -21.43 14.35 -16.10
N VAL A 347 -21.67 13.57 -15.04
CA VAL A 347 -22.16 14.05 -13.75
C VAL A 347 -21.26 13.55 -12.62
N GLY A 348 -21.10 14.36 -11.58
CA GLY A 348 -20.50 13.97 -10.31
C GLY A 348 -21.47 14.15 -9.15
N LEU A 349 -21.29 13.35 -8.10
CA LEU A 349 -22.05 13.43 -6.86
C LEU A 349 -21.17 14.05 -5.77
N PRO A 350 -21.38 15.33 -5.37
CA PRO A 350 -20.51 16.02 -4.42
C PRO A 350 -20.59 15.48 -2.99
N HIS A 351 -21.75 14.98 -2.56
CA HIS A 351 -21.97 14.50 -1.19
C HIS A 351 -21.88 12.98 -1.03
N TYR A 352 -21.90 12.24 -2.14
CA TYR A 352 -21.73 10.79 -2.15
C TYR A 352 -20.23 10.45 -2.18
N VAL A 353 -19.71 9.88 -1.08
CA VAL A 353 -18.26 9.76 -0.86
C VAL A 353 -17.75 8.33 -0.88
N ILE A 354 -16.58 8.18 -1.50
CA ILE A 354 -15.73 7.00 -1.43
C ILE A 354 -14.40 7.40 -0.79
N TRP A 355 -13.81 6.48 -0.02
CA TRP A 355 -12.56 6.72 0.69
C TRP A 355 -11.40 6.00 0.02
N HIS A 356 -10.39 6.74 -0.37
CA HIS A 356 -9.11 6.26 -0.86
C HIS A 356 -8.15 5.99 0.31
N ILE A 357 -7.26 5.00 0.17
CA ILE A 357 -6.23 4.74 1.20
C ILE A 357 -5.31 5.95 1.39
N TYR A 358 -4.88 6.15 2.63
CA TYR A 358 -3.78 7.05 2.95
C TYR A 358 -2.44 6.37 2.73
N GLU A 359 -1.67 6.89 1.76
CA GLU A 359 -0.26 6.54 1.58
C GLU A 359 0.61 7.59 2.30
N PRO A 360 1.33 7.22 3.36
CA PRO A 360 2.17 8.16 4.09
C PRO A 360 3.37 8.58 3.23
N SER A 361 3.64 9.89 3.20
CA SER A 361 4.86 10.41 2.57
C SER A 361 6.11 10.03 3.37
N THR A 362 7.29 10.29 2.80
CA THR A 362 8.56 10.07 3.52
C THR A 362 8.69 10.94 4.78
N GLU A 363 8.07 12.12 4.79
CA GLU A 363 8.01 12.99 5.97
C GLU A 363 7.03 12.44 7.00
N ASP A 364 5.88 11.92 6.56
CA ASP A 364 4.89 11.30 7.45
C ASP A 364 5.46 10.04 8.12
N LEU A 365 6.21 9.22 7.39
CA LEU A 365 6.89 8.05 7.94
C LEU A 365 7.89 8.44 9.04
N LYS A 366 8.64 9.54 8.85
CA LYS A 366 9.56 10.07 9.88
C LYS A 366 8.80 10.57 11.09
N HIS A 367 7.67 11.27 10.88
CA HIS A 367 6.85 11.77 11.97
C HIS A 367 6.22 10.62 12.77
N MET A 368 5.73 9.58 12.10
CA MET A 368 5.21 8.36 12.75
C MET A 368 6.28 7.63 13.55
N ALA A 369 7.50 7.50 12.99
CA ALA A 369 8.62 6.91 13.71
C ALA A 369 8.99 7.71 14.97
N TRP A 370 8.99 9.04 14.87
CA TRP A 370 9.24 9.93 16.01
C TRP A 370 8.14 9.80 17.09
N MET A 371 6.87 9.76 16.69
CA MET A 371 5.75 9.56 17.61
C MET A 371 5.82 8.20 18.33
N ALA A 372 6.19 7.13 17.62
CA ALA A 372 6.35 5.80 18.20
C ALA A 372 7.51 5.74 19.20
N GLU A 373 8.61 6.46 18.94
CA GLU A 373 9.74 6.58 19.87
C GLU A 373 9.34 7.36 21.12
N GLU A 374 8.61 8.47 20.95
CA GLU A 374 8.12 9.29 22.06
C GLU A 374 7.12 8.53 22.94
N GLU A 375 6.22 7.74 22.35
CA GLU A 375 5.31 6.86 23.08
C GLU A 375 6.06 5.80 23.88
N ARG A 376 7.08 5.16 23.29
CA ARG A 376 7.95 4.22 24.02
C ARG A 376 8.64 4.88 25.19
N ARG A 377 9.17 6.10 25.02
CA ARG A 377 9.80 6.85 26.11
C ARG A 377 8.83 7.14 27.24
N ARG A 378 7.60 7.54 26.93
CA ARG A 378 6.55 7.79 27.94
C ARG A 378 6.18 6.51 28.69
N VAL A 379 5.98 5.39 27.99
CA VAL A 379 5.70 4.10 28.62
C VAL A 379 6.84 3.66 29.53
N GLU A 380 8.10 3.89 29.13
CA GLU A 380 9.26 3.60 29.97
C GLU A 380 9.35 4.54 31.18
N GLU A 381 9.12 5.84 31.00
CA GLU A 381 9.06 6.83 32.08
C GLU A 381 7.94 6.49 33.10
N ASP A 382 6.75 6.13 32.62
CA ASP A 382 5.63 5.71 33.46
C ASP A 382 5.96 4.41 34.20
N ARG A 383 6.57 3.43 33.52
CA ARG A 383 7.02 2.19 34.16
C ARG A 383 8.10 2.42 35.21
N LEU A 384 9.07 3.29 34.93
CA LEU A 384 10.11 3.70 35.88
C LEU A 384 9.48 4.40 37.07
N ARG A 385 8.55 5.32 36.83
CA ARG A 385 7.82 6.04 37.88
C ARG A 385 7.04 5.08 38.78
N GLU A 386 6.27 4.16 38.21
CA GLU A 386 5.56 3.11 38.98
C GLU A 386 6.52 2.23 39.79
N PHE A 387 7.71 1.93 39.25
CA PHE A 387 8.75 1.18 39.95
C PHE A 387 9.34 1.98 41.11
N TYR A 388 9.66 3.26 40.91
CA TYR A 388 10.15 4.15 41.95
C TYR A 388 9.11 4.38 43.05
N ASP A 389 7.83 4.59 42.70
CA ASP A 389 6.74 4.75 43.66
C ASP A 389 6.61 3.49 44.55
N ARG A 390 6.68 2.29 43.95
CA ARG A 390 6.66 1.03 44.70
C ARG A 390 7.85 0.87 45.65
N ILE A 391 9.05 1.23 45.19
CA ILE A 391 10.26 1.20 46.05
C ILE A 391 10.14 2.24 47.15
N TRP A 392 9.64 3.44 46.85
CA TRP A 392 9.46 4.50 47.82
C TRP A 392 8.51 4.07 48.94
N ASP A 393 7.37 3.47 48.58
CA ASP A 393 6.41 2.92 49.55
C ASP A 393 6.99 1.77 50.41
N THR A 394 7.90 0.97 49.84
CA THR A 394 8.49 -0.18 50.56
C THR A 394 9.73 0.19 51.38
N GLY A 395 10.51 1.16 50.90
CA GLY A 395 11.86 1.48 51.41
C GLY A 395 11.91 2.67 52.37
N PHE A 396 10.90 3.56 52.35
CA PHE A 396 10.86 4.72 53.23
C PHE A 396 9.66 4.62 54.17
N GLN A 397 9.92 4.28 55.44
CA GLN A 397 8.96 4.52 56.50
C GLN A 397 8.79 6.04 56.69
N ASP A 398 7.54 6.50 56.69
CA ASP A 398 7.24 7.91 56.93
C ASP A 398 7.46 8.27 58.41
N VAL A 399 8.71 8.57 58.75
CA VAL A 399 9.13 8.95 60.12
C VAL A 399 8.83 10.41 60.46
N ARG A 400 8.01 11.12 59.66
CA ARG A 400 7.72 12.55 59.91
C ARG A 400 6.98 12.78 61.22
N ASP A 401 6.12 11.85 61.62
CA ASP A 401 5.39 11.94 62.89
C ASP A 401 6.28 11.52 64.07
N ASP A 402 7.08 10.45 63.92
CA ASP A 402 8.09 10.06 64.91
C ASP A 402 9.11 11.19 65.16
N TRP A 403 9.56 11.85 64.10
CA TRP A 403 10.46 13.01 64.19
C TRP A 403 9.81 14.23 64.85
N ARG A 404 8.50 14.46 64.67
CA ARG A 404 7.79 15.56 65.36
C ARG A 404 7.79 15.34 66.88
N ASP A 405 7.56 14.11 67.30
CA ASP A 405 7.54 13.73 68.71
C ASP A 405 8.95 13.73 69.31
N GLU A 406 9.94 13.18 68.61
CA GLU A 406 11.35 13.23 69.02
C GLU A 406 11.88 14.66 69.10
N ARG A 407 11.55 15.51 68.13
CA ARG A 407 11.92 16.93 68.11
C ARG A 407 11.37 17.66 69.35
N LEU A 408 10.12 17.42 69.71
CA LEU A 408 9.52 18.00 70.92
C LEU A 408 10.22 17.49 72.19
N ALA A 409 10.61 16.22 72.25
CA ALA A 409 11.36 15.64 73.36
C ALA A 409 12.79 16.21 73.48
N ILE A 410 13.49 16.39 72.36
CA ILE A 410 14.82 17.03 72.31
C ILE A 410 14.74 18.47 72.82
N PHE A 411 13.76 19.26 72.37
CA PHE A 411 13.58 20.64 72.84
C PHE A 411 13.16 20.73 74.33
N LYS A 412 12.56 19.69 74.89
CA LYS A 412 12.18 19.63 76.32
C LYS A 412 13.38 19.41 77.26
N ASN A 413 14.46 18.81 76.75
CA ASN A 413 15.70 18.56 77.49
C ASN A 413 16.73 19.69 77.36
N ILE A 414 16.43 20.71 76.55
CA ILE A 414 17.26 21.92 76.38
C ILE A 414 16.69 23.01 77.30
N ASP A 415 16.71 22.76 78.61
CA ASP A 415 16.52 23.79 79.62
C ASP A 415 17.87 24.03 80.32
N HIS A 416 18.57 25.06 79.88
CA HIS A 416 19.90 25.44 80.39
C HIS A 416 19.86 26.02 81.80
N THR A 417 18.69 26.12 82.44
CA THR A 417 18.54 26.83 83.73
C THR A 417 18.59 25.93 84.97
N LYS A 418 18.83 24.61 84.84
CA LYS A 418 18.95 23.66 85.97
C LYS A 418 20.21 22.78 85.94
N ALA A 419 21.36 23.35 85.63
CA ALA A 419 22.64 22.65 85.79
C ALA A 419 23.68 23.52 86.52
N HIS A 420 23.32 24.01 87.70
CA HIS A 420 24.32 24.43 88.70
C HIS A 420 24.57 23.24 89.63
N GLY A 421 25.74 22.60 89.54
CA GLY A 421 26.20 21.72 90.63
C GLY A 421 27.08 20.52 90.29
N HIS A 422 27.40 20.23 89.03
CA HIS A 422 28.34 19.14 88.72
C HIS A 422 29.43 19.62 87.77
N GLU A 423 30.62 19.88 88.32
CA GLU A 423 31.85 19.94 87.54
C GLU A 423 32.09 18.57 86.93
N ILE A 424 32.03 18.50 85.60
CA ILE A 424 32.40 17.29 84.85
C ILE A 424 33.94 17.27 84.81
N PHE A 425 34.53 16.45 85.68
CA PHE A 425 35.95 16.11 85.62
C PHE A 425 36.17 15.14 84.45
N VAL A 426 36.85 15.61 83.39
CA VAL A 426 37.27 14.77 82.26
C VAL A 426 38.71 14.35 82.50
N ASP A 427 38.92 13.07 82.82
CA ASP A 427 40.23 12.44 82.88
C ASP A 427 40.72 12.14 81.46
N TRP A 428 41.88 12.71 81.09
CA TRP A 428 42.57 12.49 79.81
C TRP A 428 43.85 11.66 80.01
N SER A 429 43.90 10.79 81.02
CA SER A 429 45.00 9.85 81.17
C SER A 429 44.83 8.65 80.22
N ASP A 430 45.73 8.61 79.25
CA ASP A 430 45.81 7.65 78.16
C ASP A 430 45.95 6.21 78.69
N GLY A 431 45.13 5.32 78.16
CA GLY A 431 44.99 3.93 78.59
C GLY A 431 44.59 3.01 77.44
N SER A 432 45.38 3.07 76.37
CA SER A 432 45.82 1.97 75.51
C SER A 432 44.82 0.88 75.07
N GLU A 433 44.65 0.84 73.75
CA GLU A 433 44.89 -0.35 72.92
C GLU A 433 43.90 -1.52 73.06
N GLN A 434 42.80 -1.47 72.29
CA GLN A 434 42.27 -2.67 71.59
C GLN A 434 41.17 -2.45 70.53
N LYS A 435 40.85 -1.22 70.10
CA LYS A 435 39.72 -0.98 69.15
C LYS A 435 40.02 -0.13 67.91
N GLU A 436 41.29 0.04 67.52
CA GLU A 436 41.65 0.75 66.29
C GLU A 436 42.06 -0.15 65.11
N GLN A 437 42.16 -1.47 65.30
CA GLN A 437 42.54 -2.38 64.21
C GLN A 437 41.37 -2.94 63.38
N SER A 438 40.12 -2.91 63.89
CA SER A 438 38.95 -3.41 63.16
C SER A 438 38.31 -2.38 62.22
N SER A 439 38.41 -1.09 62.54
CA SER A 439 37.77 0.01 61.80
C SER A 439 38.50 0.36 60.50
N GLN A 440 39.83 0.26 60.49
CA GLN A 440 40.64 0.57 59.29
C GLN A 440 40.62 -0.55 58.25
N GLN A 441 40.41 -1.80 58.64
CA GLN A 441 40.28 -2.93 57.69
C GLN A 441 38.93 -2.94 56.96
N GLN A 442 37.82 -2.58 57.64
CA GLN A 442 36.49 -2.52 57.00
C GLN A 442 36.34 -1.34 56.02
N GLN A 443 36.97 -0.19 56.30
CA GLN A 443 36.96 0.94 55.37
C GLN A 443 37.84 0.70 54.13
N GLN A 444 38.97 0.01 54.25
CA GLN A 444 39.82 -0.35 53.11
C GLN A 444 39.21 -1.44 52.22
N GLN A 445 38.42 -2.38 52.77
CA GLN A 445 37.71 -3.38 51.97
C GLN A 445 36.55 -2.75 51.18
N SER A 446 35.78 -1.85 51.78
CA SER A 446 34.66 -1.17 51.13
C SER A 446 35.12 -0.26 49.97
N GLN A 447 36.26 0.44 50.13
CA GLN A 447 36.85 1.25 49.06
C GLN A 447 37.39 0.41 47.90
N LYS A 448 37.97 -0.78 48.17
CA LYS A 448 38.45 -1.67 47.11
C LYS A 448 37.30 -2.29 46.30
N GLN A 449 36.17 -2.55 46.94
CA GLN A 449 34.98 -3.11 46.29
C GLN A 449 34.31 -2.10 45.35
N LEU A 450 34.17 -0.85 45.78
CA LEU A 450 33.66 0.25 44.94
C LEU A 450 34.57 0.57 43.75
N MET A 451 35.89 0.47 43.91
CA MET A 451 36.86 0.64 42.82
C MET A 451 36.78 -0.50 41.79
N GLN A 452 36.52 -1.74 42.22
CA GLN A 452 36.36 -2.88 41.31
C GLN A 452 35.04 -2.83 40.53
N GLU A 453 33.94 -2.41 41.16
CA GLU A 453 32.65 -2.22 40.49
C GLU A 453 32.70 -1.09 39.46
N GLY A 454 33.36 0.03 39.79
CA GLY A 454 33.59 1.13 38.86
C GLY A 454 34.41 0.71 37.63
N GLN A 455 35.46 -0.09 37.82
CA GLN A 455 36.28 -0.61 36.71
C GLN A 455 35.50 -1.59 35.81
N GLN A 456 34.65 -2.46 36.39
CA GLN A 456 33.80 -3.37 35.61
C GLN A 456 32.72 -2.62 34.80
N GLN A 457 32.13 -1.56 35.35
CA GLN A 457 31.17 -0.72 34.63
C GLN A 457 31.84 0.05 33.48
N GLN A 458 33.04 0.58 33.70
CA GLN A 458 33.79 1.29 32.68
C GLN A 458 34.23 0.36 31.53
N GLN A 459 34.59 -0.88 31.86
CA GLN A 459 34.94 -1.90 30.88
C GLN A 459 33.72 -2.38 30.07
N LYS A 460 32.52 -2.49 30.69
CA LYS A 460 31.25 -2.74 29.98
C LYS A 460 30.87 -1.62 29.03
N LEU A 461 31.03 -0.35 29.44
CA LEU A 461 30.77 0.80 28.58
C LEU A 461 31.74 0.88 27.39
N GLN A 462 33.02 0.53 27.59
CA GLN A 462 33.98 0.44 26.48
C GLN A 462 33.65 -0.69 25.51
N LEU A 463 33.24 -1.88 25.99
CA LEU A 463 32.77 -2.97 25.11
C LEU A 463 31.52 -2.58 24.31
N GLN A 464 30.60 -1.85 24.93
CA GLN A 464 29.37 -1.42 24.27
C GLN A 464 29.63 -0.31 23.22
N GLN A 465 30.56 0.61 23.50
CA GLN A 465 31.01 1.59 22.51
C GLN A 465 31.76 0.93 21.34
N GLN A 466 32.56 -0.10 21.61
CA GLN A 466 33.27 -0.85 20.56
C GLN A 466 32.32 -1.67 19.68
N GLN A 467 31.24 -2.24 20.25
CA GLN A 467 30.16 -2.89 19.50
C GLN A 467 29.37 -1.90 18.62
N ASN A 468 29.12 -0.69 19.12
CA ASN A 468 28.41 0.34 18.34
C ASN A 468 29.26 0.93 17.20
N GLN A 469 30.60 0.97 17.34
CA GLN A 469 31.49 1.39 16.26
C GLN A 469 31.62 0.34 15.14
N LEU A 470 31.53 -0.96 15.48
CA LEU A 470 31.52 -2.06 14.49
C LEU A 470 30.21 -2.17 13.69
N ALA A 471 29.14 -1.48 14.12
CA ALA A 471 27.84 -1.48 13.45
C ALA A 471 27.69 -0.37 12.39
N GLN A 472 28.70 0.48 12.18
CA GLN A 472 28.63 1.64 11.30
C GLN A 472 29.51 1.56 10.03
N ASP A 473 30.21 0.46 9.77
CA ASP A 473 31.00 0.27 8.54
C ASP A 473 30.34 -0.77 7.58
N PRO A 474 30.09 -0.44 6.30
CA PRO A 474 29.48 -1.36 5.34
C PRO A 474 30.54 -2.18 4.59
N LEU A 475 31.00 -3.31 5.17
CA LEU A 475 31.79 -4.32 4.45
C LEU A 475 31.33 -5.77 4.77
N GLN A 476 31.50 -6.64 3.77
CA GLN A 476 30.71 -7.84 3.42
C GLN A 476 30.48 -8.94 4.49
N PRO A 477 29.37 -9.72 4.41
CA PRO A 477 28.90 -10.64 5.47
C PRO A 477 29.73 -11.91 5.70
N ALA A 478 30.71 -12.22 4.84
CA ALA A 478 31.38 -13.53 4.85
C ALA A 478 32.50 -13.66 5.90
N GLN A 479 33.03 -12.55 6.44
CA GLN A 479 34.10 -12.57 7.46
C GLN A 479 33.56 -12.53 8.89
N GLN A 480 32.31 -12.09 9.11
CA GLN A 480 31.69 -12.00 10.43
C GLN A 480 31.36 -13.38 11.03
N GLN A 481 30.96 -14.38 10.23
CA GLN A 481 30.68 -15.73 10.74
C GLN A 481 31.94 -16.50 11.21
N ALA A 482 33.12 -16.20 10.64
CA ALA A 482 34.36 -16.86 11.04
C ALA A 482 34.91 -16.31 12.36
N GLN A 483 34.79 -15.01 12.63
CA GLN A 483 35.20 -14.40 13.91
C GLN A 483 34.21 -14.66 15.04
N GLN A 484 32.91 -14.74 14.74
CA GLN A 484 31.89 -15.04 15.75
C GLN A 484 32.01 -16.49 16.29
N ASN A 485 32.45 -17.44 15.45
CA ASN A 485 32.73 -18.81 15.89
C ASN A 485 34.02 -18.96 16.72
N GLN A 486 35.01 -18.07 16.56
CA GLN A 486 36.21 -18.05 17.42
C GLN A 486 35.94 -17.43 18.80
N LEU A 487 35.12 -16.37 18.88
CA LEU A 487 34.77 -15.72 20.15
C LEU A 487 33.85 -16.57 21.05
N VAL A 488 33.05 -17.47 20.47
CA VAL A 488 32.24 -18.44 21.23
C VAL A 488 33.09 -19.58 21.81
N GLN A 489 34.25 -19.89 21.20
CA GLN A 489 35.18 -20.91 21.73
C GLN A 489 36.01 -20.41 22.92
N ASP A 490 36.43 -19.13 22.91
CA ASP A 490 37.25 -18.55 23.99
C ASP A 490 36.44 -18.12 25.23
N SER A 491 35.13 -17.92 25.10
CA SER A 491 34.24 -17.54 26.22
C SER A 491 33.77 -18.72 27.09
N LEU A 492 34.02 -19.98 26.66
CA LEU A 492 33.63 -21.20 27.38
C LEU A 492 34.74 -21.77 28.29
N GLN A 493 35.97 -21.24 28.25
CA GLN A 493 37.09 -21.75 29.06
C GLN A 493 37.13 -21.28 30.54
N PRO A 494 36.65 -20.08 30.93
CA PRO A 494 36.69 -19.67 32.35
C PRO A 494 35.56 -20.26 33.21
N VAL A 495 34.42 -20.61 32.60
CA VAL A 495 33.21 -21.07 33.31
C VAL A 495 33.33 -22.53 33.77
N GLN A 496 34.09 -23.34 33.03
CA GLN A 496 34.30 -24.76 33.38
C GLN A 496 35.36 -24.94 34.49
N GLN A 497 36.30 -23.99 34.64
CA GLN A 497 37.35 -24.05 35.65
C GLN A 497 36.88 -23.58 37.05
N GLN A 498 35.91 -22.67 37.12
CA GLN A 498 35.28 -22.24 38.38
C GLN A 498 34.31 -23.29 38.95
N ALA A 499 33.62 -24.06 38.10
CA ALA A 499 32.76 -25.16 38.54
C ALA A 499 33.55 -26.34 39.15
N LEU A 500 34.76 -26.61 38.63
CA LEU A 500 35.67 -27.65 39.13
C LEU A 500 36.36 -27.29 40.47
N GLN A 501 36.53 -25.99 40.78
CA GLN A 501 37.08 -25.55 42.07
C GLN A 501 36.04 -25.52 43.19
N GLN A 502 34.76 -25.28 42.88
CA GLN A 502 33.66 -25.34 43.86
C GLN A 502 33.29 -26.79 44.23
N GLN A 503 33.38 -27.74 43.28
CA GLN A 503 33.23 -29.17 43.59
C GLN A 503 34.40 -29.72 44.45
N ALA A 504 35.63 -29.26 44.24
CA ALA A 504 36.80 -29.71 45.01
C ALA A 504 36.83 -29.21 46.48
N GLN A 505 36.08 -28.16 46.82
CA GLN A 505 35.94 -27.67 48.21
C GLN A 505 34.79 -28.34 48.99
N GLN A 506 33.83 -28.95 48.29
CA GLN A 506 32.72 -29.67 48.94
C GLN A 506 33.09 -31.10 49.38
N ASP A 507 34.12 -31.70 48.78
CA ASP A 507 34.55 -33.08 49.08
C ASP A 507 35.60 -33.20 50.23
N GLN A 508 35.92 -32.13 50.96
CA GLN A 508 36.92 -32.15 52.05
C GLN A 508 36.36 -32.13 53.49
N LEU A 509 35.04 -32.26 53.69
CA LEU A 509 34.41 -32.19 55.03
C LEU A 509 33.76 -33.48 55.54
N VAL A 510 34.01 -34.65 54.95
CA VAL A 510 33.55 -35.93 55.52
C VAL A 510 34.63 -37.01 55.40
N GLN A 511 35.35 -37.28 56.48
CA GLN A 511 36.16 -38.50 56.66
C GLN A 511 35.70 -39.29 57.90
N ASP A 512 35.77 -40.62 57.73
CA ASP A 512 35.82 -41.74 58.68
C ASP A 512 34.52 -42.44 59.16
N PRO A 513 34.57 -43.77 59.47
CA PRO A 513 35.13 -44.87 58.64
C PRO A 513 34.26 -46.16 58.70
N LEU A 514 34.23 -47.01 57.66
CA LEU A 514 33.90 -48.46 57.77
C LEU A 514 34.34 -49.21 56.48
N GLN A 515 35.17 -50.25 56.67
CA GLN A 515 35.77 -51.15 55.66
C GLN A 515 34.81 -52.35 55.28
N PRO A 516 35.25 -53.42 54.58
CA PRO A 516 35.77 -53.57 53.20
C PRO A 516 35.04 -54.69 52.38
N VAL A 517 35.59 -55.02 51.21
CA VAL A 517 35.43 -56.28 50.43
C VAL A 517 34.32 -56.33 49.38
N GLN A 518 34.71 -56.19 48.11
CA GLN A 518 34.54 -57.26 47.12
C GLN A 518 35.40 -56.99 45.87
N GLN A 519 36.66 -57.41 45.96
CA GLN A 519 37.40 -57.96 44.84
C GLN A 519 37.29 -59.49 44.88
N LYS A 520 37.06 -60.08 43.71
CA LYS A 520 37.24 -61.47 43.26
C LYS A 520 35.96 -62.19 42.82
N GLN A 521 36.12 -62.79 41.63
CA GLN A 521 35.24 -63.63 40.81
C GLN A 521 34.51 -62.77 39.77
N GLN A 522 34.83 -62.83 38.47
CA GLN A 522 35.23 -63.98 37.66
C GLN A 522 36.21 -63.59 36.56
N ALA A 523 37.39 -64.20 36.61
CA ALA A 523 38.08 -64.64 35.41
C ALA A 523 37.71 -66.12 35.23
N GLN A 524 36.98 -66.47 34.17
CA GLN A 524 37.22 -67.70 33.39
C GLN A 524 36.24 -67.86 32.23
N GLN A 525 36.84 -68.08 31.06
CA GLN A 525 36.46 -69.06 30.03
C GLN A 525 35.18 -68.83 29.21
N ASN A 526 35.44 -68.44 27.95
CA ASN A 526 35.24 -69.28 26.75
C ASN A 526 34.24 -70.43 26.85
N GLN A 527 33.28 -70.47 25.92
CA GLN A 527 33.17 -71.46 24.83
C GLN A 527 31.85 -71.19 24.06
N LEU A 528 31.86 -70.93 22.75
CA LEU A 528 31.96 -71.87 21.62
C LEU A 528 30.81 -72.88 21.52
N ALA A 529 30.07 -72.76 20.41
CA ALA A 529 29.24 -73.77 19.72
C ALA A 529 27.84 -74.03 20.35
N GLN A 530 26.73 -74.20 19.62
CA GLN A 530 26.49 -74.87 18.33
C GLN A 530 25.16 -74.41 17.68
N ASP A 531 25.13 -74.41 16.34
CA ASP A 531 23.98 -74.50 15.41
C ASP A 531 23.10 -75.78 15.66
N PRO A 532 21.97 -76.07 14.93
CA PRO A 532 21.24 -75.31 13.87
C PRO A 532 19.69 -75.29 14.04
N LEU A 533 18.96 -74.56 13.17
CA LEU A 533 17.74 -75.04 12.45
C LEU A 533 17.21 -73.96 11.46
N GLN A 534 17.37 -74.23 10.17
CA GLN A 534 16.68 -73.65 8.99
C GLN A 534 15.66 -74.69 8.44
N PRO A 535 14.83 -74.45 7.38
CA PRO A 535 14.60 -73.27 6.51
C PRO A 535 13.08 -72.90 6.46
N ALA A 536 12.47 -72.00 5.67
CA ALA A 536 12.77 -71.31 4.41
C ALA A 536 11.82 -70.09 4.29
N GLN A 537 12.28 -68.97 3.73
CA GLN A 537 11.72 -68.42 2.49
C GLN A 537 12.44 -67.13 2.11
N GLU A 538 12.88 -67.14 0.86
CA GLU A 538 13.58 -66.08 0.13
C GLU A 538 12.74 -64.80 0.08
N GLN A 539 13.41 -63.65 0.24
CA GLN A 539 13.45 -62.55 -0.74
C GLN A 539 13.82 -61.24 -0.03
N LEU A 540 14.58 -60.41 -0.74
CA LEU A 540 14.93 -59.00 -0.45
C LEU A 540 16.14 -58.77 0.47
N GLN A 541 17.33 -59.04 -0.06
CA GLN A 541 18.49 -58.16 0.19
C GLN A 541 18.69 -57.27 -1.03
N GLN A 542 18.65 -55.95 -0.84
CA GLN A 542 19.67 -54.99 -1.28
C GLN A 542 19.19 -53.56 -1.04
N GLY A 543 20.00 -52.74 -0.36
CA GLY A 543 19.96 -51.28 -0.50
C GLY A 543 19.89 -50.49 0.80
N GLN A 544 21.05 -50.02 1.28
CA GLN A 544 21.33 -48.83 2.13
C GLN A 544 22.77 -49.06 2.64
N LYS A 545 23.83 -48.29 2.38
CA LYS A 545 24.11 -46.87 2.07
C LYS A 545 25.57 -46.82 1.49
N PRO A 546 26.05 -45.76 0.79
CA PRO A 546 26.28 -44.46 1.41
C PRO A 546 25.87 -43.25 0.54
N GLN A 547 24.90 -42.48 1.04
CA GLN A 547 24.35 -41.28 0.39
C GLN A 547 25.03 -39.96 0.78
N LYS A 548 26.12 -39.98 1.55
CA LYS A 548 26.82 -38.76 1.99
C LYS A 548 27.97 -38.31 1.09
N GLN A 549 28.49 -39.19 0.23
CA GLN A 549 29.65 -38.86 -0.63
C GLN A 549 29.21 -38.30 -1.99
N VAL A 550 28.08 -38.76 -2.52
CA VAL A 550 27.54 -38.33 -3.83
C VAL A 550 27.02 -36.88 -3.82
N MET A 551 26.59 -36.38 -2.65
CA MET A 551 26.03 -35.02 -2.54
C MET A 551 27.13 -33.94 -2.48
N GLN A 552 28.29 -34.26 -1.89
CA GLN A 552 29.44 -33.36 -1.86
C GLN A 552 30.10 -33.25 -3.25
N ASP A 553 30.19 -34.36 -3.99
CA ASP A 553 30.78 -34.37 -5.33
C ASP A 553 29.92 -33.63 -6.36
N MET A 554 28.58 -33.69 -6.26
CA MET A 554 27.68 -32.89 -7.11
C MET A 554 27.79 -31.38 -6.84
N GLN A 555 27.97 -30.99 -5.58
CA GLN A 555 28.03 -29.58 -5.20
C GLN A 555 29.35 -28.94 -5.66
N GLN A 556 30.46 -29.67 -5.60
CA GLN A 556 31.75 -29.23 -6.14
C GLN A 556 31.74 -29.14 -7.68
N HIS A 557 31.08 -30.08 -8.36
CA HIS A 557 30.96 -30.02 -9.82
C HIS A 557 30.10 -28.84 -10.32
N ALA A 558 29.03 -28.49 -9.59
CA ALA A 558 28.18 -27.34 -9.93
C ALA A 558 28.91 -26.00 -9.74
N GLN A 559 29.72 -25.88 -8.69
CA GLN A 559 30.50 -24.67 -8.42
C GLN A 559 31.62 -24.48 -9.47
N GLN A 560 32.22 -25.58 -9.93
CA GLN A 560 33.26 -25.54 -10.97
C GLN A 560 32.69 -25.16 -12.34
N GLN A 561 31.46 -25.57 -12.68
CA GLN A 561 30.78 -25.15 -13.91
C GLN A 561 30.37 -23.67 -13.91
N GLN A 562 29.99 -23.10 -12.76
CA GLN A 562 29.71 -21.67 -12.65
C GLN A 562 30.95 -20.80 -12.83
N LEU A 563 32.10 -21.20 -12.28
CA LEU A 563 33.39 -20.52 -12.48
C LEU A 563 33.85 -20.58 -13.94
N GLN A 564 33.59 -21.68 -14.64
CA GLN A 564 33.95 -21.84 -16.05
C GLN A 564 33.01 -21.05 -16.99
N ALA A 565 31.73 -20.89 -16.62
CA ALA A 565 30.78 -20.04 -17.33
C ALA A 565 31.12 -18.54 -17.18
N GLN A 566 31.62 -18.13 -16.02
CA GLN A 566 32.03 -16.75 -15.75
C GLN A 566 33.35 -16.39 -16.47
N GLN A 567 34.27 -17.34 -16.64
CA GLN A 567 35.48 -17.14 -17.46
C GLN A 567 35.18 -17.05 -18.97
N ASN A 568 34.17 -17.78 -19.46
CA ASN A 568 33.78 -17.73 -20.88
C ASN A 568 33.02 -16.45 -21.27
N GLN A 569 32.40 -15.75 -20.31
CA GLN A 569 31.76 -14.45 -20.56
C GLN A 569 32.77 -13.29 -20.68
N LEU A 570 33.98 -13.44 -20.13
CA LEU A 570 35.07 -12.46 -20.25
C LEU A 570 35.90 -12.60 -21.54
N ALA A 571 35.61 -13.59 -22.40
CA ALA A 571 36.40 -13.91 -23.60
C ALA A 571 35.69 -13.60 -24.93
N GLN A 572 34.55 -12.89 -24.93
CA GLN A 572 33.84 -12.48 -26.14
C GLN A 572 33.54 -10.99 -26.15
N ASP A 573 34.55 -10.19 -26.45
CA ASP A 573 34.38 -8.84 -26.98
C ASP A 573 35.14 -8.74 -28.31
N PRO A 574 34.47 -8.48 -29.45
CA PRO A 574 35.15 -8.29 -30.73
C PRO A 574 35.71 -6.87 -30.85
N LEU A 575 37.05 -6.79 -30.93
CA LEU A 575 37.80 -5.61 -31.38
C LEU A 575 37.33 -5.13 -32.76
N GLN A 576 36.95 -3.85 -32.86
CA GLN A 576 36.88 -3.09 -34.13
C GLN A 576 37.87 -1.91 -34.12
N PRO A 577 38.37 -1.47 -35.29
CA PRO A 577 39.67 -0.82 -35.41
C PRO A 577 39.65 0.70 -35.18
N ALA A 578 40.74 1.19 -34.61
CA ALA A 578 41.00 2.60 -34.34
C ALA A 578 41.23 3.41 -35.64
N GLN A 579 40.47 4.50 -35.80
CA GLN A 579 40.83 5.61 -36.69
C GLN A 579 41.53 6.70 -35.88
N GLN A 580 42.68 7.13 -36.40
CA GLN A 580 43.50 8.21 -35.88
C GLN A 580 42.79 9.55 -36.04
N GLN A 581 42.61 10.30 -34.96
CA GLN A 581 42.41 11.76 -35.03
C GLN A 581 43.38 12.48 -34.11
N GLN A 582 44.06 13.43 -34.72
CA GLN A 582 45.16 14.22 -34.19
C GLN A 582 44.66 15.22 -33.15
N VAL A 583 45.44 15.37 -32.09
CA VAL A 583 45.33 16.41 -31.07
C VAL A 583 45.71 17.75 -31.70
N GLN A 584 44.77 18.70 -31.74
CA GLN A 584 45.05 20.13 -31.94
C GLN A 584 44.78 20.89 -30.65
N GLN A 585 45.79 21.67 -30.23
CA GLN A 585 45.78 22.59 -29.09
C GLN A 585 44.80 23.75 -29.30
N PRO A 586 44.17 24.31 -28.26
CA PRO A 586 43.51 25.59 -28.38
C PRO A 586 44.52 26.73 -28.23
N GLN A 587 44.58 27.59 -29.25
CA GLN A 587 45.27 28.89 -29.19
C GLN A 587 44.44 29.91 -28.40
N LEU A 588 45.10 30.62 -27.49
CA LEU A 588 44.65 31.88 -26.92
C LEU A 588 44.63 32.97 -28.02
N GLN A 589 43.51 33.66 -28.17
CA GLN A 589 43.45 35.01 -28.76
C GLN A 589 42.41 35.88 -28.03
N ASN A 590 42.77 37.14 -27.93
CA ASN A 590 42.28 38.17 -27.01
C ASN A 590 40.96 38.85 -27.42
N ASP A 591 40.45 39.60 -26.43
CA ASP A 591 39.73 40.89 -26.52
C ASP A 591 38.26 40.89 -26.97
N VAL A 592 37.36 40.96 -25.98
CA VAL A 592 36.26 41.94 -26.01
C VAL A 592 36.13 42.62 -24.64
N ARG A 593 36.21 43.94 -24.71
CA ARG A 593 36.25 44.97 -23.67
C ARG A 593 34.82 45.23 -23.18
N LEU A 594 34.58 45.12 -21.87
CA LEU A 594 33.34 45.60 -21.23
C LEU A 594 33.50 47.08 -20.91
N GLU A 595 32.82 47.94 -21.66
CA GLU A 595 32.62 49.35 -21.32
C GLU A 595 31.44 49.47 -20.33
N PHE A 596 31.71 50.12 -19.21
CA PHE A 596 30.74 50.52 -18.20
C PHE A 596 30.07 51.83 -18.64
N ASP A 597 28.74 51.83 -18.72
CA ASP A 597 27.92 53.04 -18.92
C ASP A 597 27.67 53.73 -17.56
N PRO A 598 28.08 55.01 -17.37
CA PRO A 598 27.88 55.73 -16.13
C PRO A 598 26.59 56.59 -16.07
N ASP A 599 25.64 56.49 -17.02
CA ASP A 599 24.44 57.33 -17.04
C ASP A 599 23.09 56.56 -16.98
N ALA A 600 23.02 55.49 -16.18
CA ALA A 600 21.75 54.97 -15.68
C ALA A 600 21.27 55.82 -14.48
N LYS A 601 20.39 56.78 -14.75
CA LYS A 601 19.63 57.54 -13.73
C LYS A 601 18.51 56.74 -13.09
#